data_AF-A0A7V9U7T1-F1
#
_entry.id   AF-A0A7V9U7T1-F1
#
_cell.length_a   1.000
_cell.length_b   1.000
_cell.length_c   1.000
_cell.angle_alpha   90.00
_cell.angle_beta   90.00
_cell.angle_gamma   90.00
#
_symmetry.space_group_name_H-M   'P 1'
#
loop_
_entity.id
_entity.type
_entity.pdbx_description
1 polymer ?
#
loop_
_entity_poly.entity_id
_entity_poly.type
_entity_poly.pdbx_seq_one_letter_code
_entity_poly.pdbx_strand_id
1 'polypeptide(L)'
;MPQAVSGPALVRATLEAASLVGPNAQVVAVSVADHGDDAIVGGRSPNQWLLDSVSHAYADAVLHVDTNLAGPFPPAIEAIVSRDRPPRDQQGVVIFFTGLSGSGKSTLARALIDVILERGERTVTSLDGDVVRHHLSKGLGFSRADRETNILRIGFVAAEISRHGGLAVCSPIAPFESTRQQVRELVERAG
;
A
#
# COMPACT_ATOMS: atom_id res chain seq x y z
N MET A 1 9.28 2.76 11.72
CA MET A 1 8.11 3.58 12.10
C MET A 1 6.89 2.70 12.01
N PRO A 2 5.97 2.65 13.00
CA PRO A 2 4.67 2.08 12.72
C PRO A 2 4.17 2.80 11.48
N GLN A 3 3.93 2.08 10.38
CA GLN A 3 3.55 2.73 9.13
C GLN A 3 2.38 3.67 9.47
N ALA A 4 2.28 4.86 8.88
CA ALA A 4 1.18 5.78 9.17
C ALA A 4 -0.07 5.33 8.40
N VAL A 5 -1.25 5.28 9.05
CA VAL A 5 -2.53 5.06 8.33
C VAL A 5 -2.63 6.06 7.17
N SER A 6 -3.31 5.69 6.08
CA SER A 6 -3.41 6.59 4.93
C SER A 6 -4.01 7.93 5.34
N GLY A 7 -3.65 9.02 4.65
CA GLY A 7 -4.22 10.35 4.90
C GLY A 7 -5.75 10.35 4.96
N PRO A 8 -6.46 9.72 4.00
CA PRO A 8 -7.91 9.58 4.07
C PRO A 8 -8.41 8.79 5.29
N ALA A 9 -7.74 7.71 5.69
CA ALA A 9 -8.11 6.96 6.88
C ALA A 9 -7.88 7.78 8.16
N LEU A 10 -6.79 8.55 8.23
CA LEU A 10 -6.52 9.48 9.31
C LEU A 10 -7.65 10.50 9.43
N VAL A 11 -8.05 11.16 8.33
CA VAL A 11 -9.16 12.12 8.33
C VAL A 11 -10.45 11.48 8.82
N ARG A 12 -10.81 10.29 8.32
CA ARG A 12 -12.01 9.57 8.78
C ARG A 12 -11.94 9.23 10.27
N ALA A 13 -10.81 8.72 10.74
CA ALA A 13 -10.60 8.39 12.15
C ALA A 13 -10.69 9.62 13.05
N THR A 14 -10.17 10.77 12.61
CA THR A 14 -10.25 12.04 13.34
C THR A 14 -11.68 12.57 13.41
N LEU A 15 -12.43 12.51 12.31
CA LEU A 15 -13.85 12.89 12.30
C LEU A 15 -14.68 11.96 13.21
N GLU A 16 -14.38 10.67 13.20
CA GLU A 16 -15.03 9.70 14.10
C GLU A 16 -14.70 10.00 15.56
N ALA A 17 -13.43 10.32 15.87
CA ALA A 17 -13.04 10.72 17.21
C ALA A 17 -13.78 11.98 17.69
N ALA A 18 -14.07 12.93 16.81
CA ALA A 18 -14.84 14.14 17.14
C ALA A 18 -16.21 13.82 17.72
N SER A 19 -16.88 12.79 17.17
CA SER A 19 -18.18 12.33 17.66
C SER A 19 -18.12 11.81 19.11
N LEU A 20 -16.94 11.36 19.56
CA LEU A 20 -16.73 10.79 20.90
C LEU A 20 -16.41 11.84 21.97
N VAL A 21 -15.94 13.04 21.58
CA VAL A 21 -15.53 14.09 22.52
C VAL A 21 -16.72 14.93 22.99
N GLY A 22 -17.81 14.96 22.23
CA GLY A 22 -19.09 15.61 22.59
C GLY A 22 -19.54 16.68 21.59
N PRO A 23 -20.80 17.16 21.70
CA PRO A 23 -21.44 17.97 20.66
C PRO A 23 -20.85 19.38 20.49
N ASN A 24 -20.09 19.86 21.47
CA ASN A 24 -19.47 21.20 21.43
C ASN A 24 -17.99 21.16 21.05
N ALA A 25 -17.44 19.98 20.78
CA ALA A 25 -16.04 19.83 20.38
C ALA A 25 -15.89 20.05 18.87
N GLN A 26 -14.97 20.92 18.47
CA GLN A 26 -14.50 21.01 17.10
C GLN A 26 -13.18 20.26 16.97
N VAL A 27 -13.09 19.37 15.99
CA VAL A 27 -11.87 18.60 15.74
C VAL A 27 -11.36 18.94 14.34
N VAL A 28 -10.07 19.28 14.28
CA VAL A 28 -9.37 19.63 13.03
C VAL A 28 -8.21 18.65 12.86
N ALA A 29 -8.25 17.88 11.76
CA ALA A 29 -7.15 17.01 11.36
C ALA A 29 -6.13 17.82 10.56
N VAL A 30 -4.91 17.98 11.08
CA VAL A 30 -3.81 18.63 10.34
C VAL A 30 -2.77 17.56 10.03
N SER A 31 -2.70 17.15 8.75
CA SER A 31 -1.57 16.36 8.27
C SER A 31 -0.39 17.30 8.10
N VAL A 32 0.64 17.11 8.90
CA VAL A 32 1.90 17.85 8.75
C VAL A 32 2.83 17.02 7.88
N ALA A 33 3.44 17.64 6.87
CA ALA A 33 4.44 16.96 6.06
C ALA A 33 5.61 16.54 6.95
N ASP A 34 6.06 15.29 6.79
CA ASP A 34 7.23 14.78 7.48
C ASP A 34 8.47 15.40 6.83
N HIS A 35 9.05 16.39 7.51
CA HIS A 35 10.27 17.06 7.05
C HIS A 35 11.54 16.38 7.60
N GLY A 36 11.40 15.22 8.26
CA GLY A 36 12.49 14.60 9.01
C GLY A 36 12.85 15.38 10.28
N ASP A 37 13.51 14.70 11.22
CA ASP A 37 13.95 15.28 12.51
C ASP A 37 15.24 16.12 12.37
N ASP A 38 15.73 16.36 11.16
CA ASP A 38 17.08 16.90 10.92
C ASP A 38 17.25 18.40 11.28
N ALA A 39 16.16 19.12 11.54
CA ALA A 39 16.18 20.54 11.90
C ALA A 39 15.61 20.79 13.30
N ILE A 40 16.25 20.23 14.34
CA ILE A 40 15.97 20.63 15.73
C ILE A 40 16.49 22.06 15.95
N VAL A 41 15.62 23.06 15.82
CA VAL A 41 15.91 24.45 16.19
C VAL A 41 15.39 24.67 17.61
N GLY A 42 16.28 24.83 18.58
CA GLY A 42 15.90 25.11 19.98
C GLY A 42 15.26 23.92 20.73
N GLY A 43 15.55 22.68 20.33
CA GLY A 43 15.08 21.47 21.02
C GLY A 43 13.69 20.97 20.61
N ARG A 44 13.05 21.59 19.60
CA ARG A 44 11.77 21.14 19.01
C ARG A 44 11.93 20.91 17.51
N SER A 45 11.21 19.95 16.95
CA SER A 45 11.14 19.78 15.49
C SER A 45 10.33 20.92 14.86
N PRO A 46 10.52 21.23 13.56
CA PRO A 46 9.75 22.28 12.88
C PRO A 46 8.23 22.04 12.95
N ASN A 47 7.82 20.77 12.87
CA ASN A 47 6.43 20.36 12.98
C ASN A 47 5.86 20.65 14.38
N GLN A 48 6.65 20.40 15.43
CA GLN A 48 6.24 20.65 16.80
C GLN A 48 6.12 22.16 17.09
N TRP A 49 7.08 22.96 16.62
CA TRP A 49 6.99 24.42 16.72
C TRP A 49 5.74 24.98 16.02
N LEU A 50 5.43 24.50 14.82
CA LEU A 50 4.26 24.93 14.05
C LEU A 50 2.96 24.58 14.79
N LEU A 51 2.84 23.33 15.26
CA LEU A 51 1.67 22.88 16.01
C LEU A 51 1.46 23.71 17.28
N ASP A 52 2.53 23.99 18.02
CA ASP A 52 2.46 24.81 19.23
C ASP A 52 2.05 26.25 18.92
N SER A 53 2.65 26.86 17.90
CA SER A 53 2.39 28.25 17.51
C SER A 53 0.94 28.43 17.03
N VAL A 54 0.44 27.49 16.22
CA VAL A 54 -0.96 27.49 15.78
C VAL A 54 -1.87 27.29 16.99
N SER A 55 -1.62 26.31 17.85
CA SER A 55 -2.49 26.02 18.99
C SER A 55 -2.63 27.21 19.94
N HIS A 56 -1.52 27.90 20.27
CA HIS A 56 -1.54 29.08 21.14
C HIS A 56 -2.18 30.31 20.47
N ALA A 57 -2.22 30.38 19.14
CA ALA A 57 -2.91 31.47 18.44
C ALA A 57 -4.44 31.34 18.48
N TYR A 58 -4.98 30.13 18.70
CA TYR A 58 -6.41 29.84 18.62
C TYR A 58 -7.03 29.32 19.93
N ALA A 59 -6.25 29.09 20.99
CA ALA A 59 -6.76 28.56 22.26
C ALA A 59 -6.13 29.25 23.49
N ASP A 60 -6.95 29.53 24.50
CA ASP A 60 -6.52 30.11 25.79
C ASP A 60 -5.72 29.10 26.65
N ALA A 61 -5.90 27.80 26.40
CA ALA A 61 -5.16 26.73 27.06
C ALA A 61 -4.88 25.60 26.05
N VAL A 62 -3.63 25.14 26.02
CA VAL A 62 -3.19 24.02 25.17
C VAL A 62 -2.85 22.83 26.05
N LEU A 63 -3.53 21.71 25.83
CA LEU A 63 -3.22 20.45 26.47
C LEU A 63 -2.48 19.55 25.48
N HIS A 64 -1.21 19.28 25.75
CA HIS A 64 -0.46 18.27 25.01
C HIS A 64 -0.74 16.89 25.61
N VAL A 65 -1.44 16.05 24.87
CA VAL A 65 -1.66 14.65 25.24
C VAL A 65 -0.62 13.82 24.51
N ASP A 66 0.20 13.11 25.27
CA ASP A 66 1.15 12.16 24.71
C ASP A 66 0.38 10.99 24.07
N THR A 67 0.51 10.81 22.76
CA THR A 67 -0.27 9.83 21.99
C THR A 67 0.29 8.42 22.06
N ASN A 68 1.28 8.17 22.93
CA ASN A 68 1.75 6.83 23.29
C ASN A 68 0.73 6.10 24.19
N LEU A 69 -0.54 6.15 23.79
CA LEU A 69 -1.63 5.50 24.48
C LEU A 69 -1.58 4.01 24.14
N ALA A 70 -1.12 3.20 25.09
CA ALA A 70 -1.23 1.76 25.05
C ALA A 70 -2.70 1.37 25.31
N GLY A 71 -3.41 0.92 24.28
CA GLY A 71 -4.79 0.45 24.40
C GLY A 71 -5.45 0.24 23.03
N PRO A 72 -6.50 -0.58 22.96
CA PRO A 72 -7.26 -0.74 21.72
C PRO A 72 -7.96 0.58 21.35
N PHE A 73 -8.08 0.84 20.05
CA PHE A 73 -8.89 1.95 19.57
C PHE A 73 -10.37 1.73 19.93
N PRO A 74 -11.17 2.80 20.11
CA PRO A 74 -12.62 2.68 20.12
C PRO A 74 -13.12 1.93 18.86
N PRO A 75 -14.17 1.10 18.94
CA PRO A 75 -14.57 0.20 17.85
C PRO A 75 -14.77 0.86 16.48
N ALA A 76 -15.32 2.08 16.45
CA ALA A 76 -15.54 2.81 15.20
C ALA A 76 -14.24 3.27 14.53
N ILE A 77 -13.26 3.71 15.33
CA ILE A 77 -11.92 4.06 14.86
C ILE A 77 -11.16 2.79 14.46
N GLU A 78 -11.25 1.72 15.25
CA GLU A 78 -10.66 0.43 14.92
C GLU A 78 -11.14 -0.09 13.57
N ALA A 79 -12.44 0.00 13.28
CA ALA A 79 -12.99 -0.40 11.98
C ALA A 79 -12.39 0.40 10.80
N ILE A 80 -12.12 1.69 10.99
CA ILE A 80 -11.48 2.55 9.97
C ILE A 80 -10.02 2.14 9.77
N VAL A 81 -9.28 1.93 10.86
CA VAL A 81 -7.86 1.54 10.82
C VAL A 81 -7.70 0.14 10.21
N SER A 82 -8.51 -0.83 10.63
CA SER A 82 -8.48 -2.20 10.11
C SER A 82 -8.88 -2.29 8.65
N ARG A 83 -9.73 -1.38 8.15
CA ARG A 83 -10.05 -1.30 6.71
C ARG A 83 -8.89 -0.70 5.90
N ASP A 84 -8.20 0.29 6.46
CA ASP A 84 -7.01 0.87 5.84
C ASP A 84 -5.81 -0.10 5.88
N ARG A 85 -5.80 -0.96 6.89
CA ARG A 85 -4.79 -1.99 7.15
C ARG A 85 -5.42 -3.35 7.34
N PRO A 86 -5.85 -3.96 6.24
CA PRO A 86 -6.37 -5.31 6.33
C PRO A 86 -5.30 -6.23 6.94
N PRO A 87 -5.71 -7.25 7.71
CA PRO A 87 -4.80 -8.30 8.15
C PRO A 87 -4.19 -9.01 6.93
N ARG A 88 -3.05 -9.70 7.12
CA ARG A 88 -2.26 -10.28 6.02
C ARG A 88 -3.06 -11.24 5.12
N ASP A 89 -4.01 -11.95 5.70
CA ASP A 89 -4.93 -12.85 5.02
C ASP A 89 -6.00 -12.13 4.17
N GLN A 90 -6.10 -10.81 4.27
CA GLN A 90 -6.96 -9.93 3.45
C GLN A 90 -6.16 -8.93 2.60
N GLN A 91 -4.84 -8.83 2.79
CA GLN A 91 -3.96 -8.02 1.95
C GLN A 91 -3.83 -8.63 0.55
N GLY A 92 -3.66 -7.77 -0.45
CA GLY A 92 -3.32 -8.22 -1.80
C GLY A 92 -1.93 -8.82 -1.85
N VAL A 93 -1.70 -9.68 -2.83
CA VAL A 93 -0.44 -10.42 -2.98
C VAL A 93 -0.09 -10.54 -4.45
N VAL A 94 1.20 -10.44 -4.77
CA VAL A 94 1.74 -10.77 -6.10
C VAL A 94 2.62 -12.01 -6.01
N ILE A 95 2.24 -13.06 -6.73
CA ILE A 95 3.04 -14.27 -6.90
C ILE A 95 3.70 -14.21 -8.27
N PHE A 96 5.02 -14.05 -8.29
CA PHE A 96 5.78 -13.81 -9.52
C PHE A 96 6.68 -14.99 -9.86
N PHE A 97 6.21 -15.86 -10.76
CA PHE A 97 7.03 -16.94 -11.31
C PHE A 97 7.96 -16.42 -12.41
N THR A 98 9.24 -16.79 -12.34
CA THR A 98 10.22 -16.53 -13.40
C THR A 98 11.09 -17.77 -13.64
N GLY A 99 11.67 -17.86 -14.83
CA GLY A 99 12.40 -19.04 -15.31
C GLY A 99 12.36 -19.15 -16.84
N LEU A 100 13.09 -20.14 -17.37
CA LEU A 100 13.22 -20.36 -18.80
C LEU A 100 11.87 -20.69 -19.47
N SER A 101 11.81 -20.53 -20.80
CA SER A 101 10.66 -21.05 -21.55
C SER A 101 10.54 -22.56 -21.36
N GLY A 102 9.32 -23.09 -21.24
CA GLY A 102 9.08 -24.52 -21.01
C GLY A 102 9.38 -25.04 -19.60
N SER A 103 9.85 -24.21 -18.66
CA SER A 103 10.20 -24.65 -17.29
C SER A 103 8.99 -24.93 -16.36
N GLY A 104 7.77 -25.01 -16.91
CA GLY A 104 6.55 -25.31 -16.13
C GLY A 104 5.89 -24.14 -15.39
N LYS A 105 6.37 -22.89 -15.54
CA LYS A 105 5.81 -21.70 -14.83
C LYS A 105 4.30 -21.56 -14.98
N SER A 106 3.80 -21.57 -16.21
CA SER A 106 2.37 -21.41 -16.49
C SER A 106 1.54 -22.62 -16.03
N THR A 107 2.15 -23.80 -15.96
CA THR A 107 1.50 -25.00 -15.40
C THR A 107 1.31 -24.85 -13.88
N LEU A 108 2.38 -24.48 -13.15
CA LEU A 108 2.31 -24.22 -11.71
C LEU A 108 1.39 -23.04 -11.38
N ALA A 109 1.44 -21.97 -12.17
CA ALA A 109 0.56 -20.81 -11.99
C ALA A 109 -0.92 -21.18 -12.13
N ARG A 110 -1.29 -21.98 -13.14
CA ARG A 110 -2.67 -22.46 -13.32
C ARG A 110 -3.12 -23.36 -12.19
N ALA A 111 -2.31 -24.36 -11.82
CA ALA A 111 -2.65 -25.26 -10.70
C ALA A 111 -2.83 -24.49 -9.37
N LEU A 112 -1.99 -23.47 -9.12
CA LEU A 112 -2.15 -22.60 -7.97
C LEU A 112 -3.45 -21.78 -8.02
N ILE A 113 -3.77 -21.21 -9.19
CA ILE A 113 -5.02 -20.48 -9.42
C ILE A 113 -6.22 -21.38 -9.14
N ASP A 114 -6.22 -22.61 -9.67
CA ASP A 114 -7.32 -23.57 -9.50
C ASP A 114 -7.54 -23.88 -8.01
N VAL A 115 -6.48 -24.21 -7.26
CA VAL A 115 -6.57 -24.47 -5.81
C VAL A 115 -7.11 -23.27 -5.03
N ILE A 116 -6.75 -22.05 -5.42
CA ILE A 116 -7.22 -20.83 -4.73
C ILE A 116 -8.68 -20.56 -5.05
N LEU A 117 -9.08 -20.73 -6.31
CA LEU A 117 -10.47 -20.57 -6.74
C LEU A 117 -11.39 -21.62 -6.11
N GLU A 118 -10.93 -22.88 -5.98
CA GLU A 118 -11.66 -23.96 -5.31
C GLU A 118 -11.97 -23.66 -3.85
N ARG A 119 -11.09 -22.92 -3.15
CA ARG A 119 -11.33 -22.49 -1.76
C ARG A 119 -12.38 -21.39 -1.65
N GLY A 120 -12.57 -20.59 -2.70
CA GLY A 120 -13.55 -19.50 -2.74
C GLY A 120 -13.22 -18.29 -1.85
N GLU A 121 -12.01 -18.22 -1.30
CA GLU A 121 -11.62 -17.18 -0.33
C GLU A 121 -11.13 -15.88 -1.00
N ARG A 122 -10.61 -15.97 -2.22
CA ARG A 122 -9.97 -14.85 -2.92
C ARG A 122 -10.26 -14.86 -4.41
N THR A 123 -10.42 -13.67 -4.97
CA THR A 123 -10.37 -13.47 -6.42
C THR A 123 -8.92 -13.43 -6.89
N VAL A 124 -8.62 -14.08 -8.01
CA VAL A 124 -7.29 -14.15 -8.59
C VAL A 124 -7.28 -13.64 -10.03
N THR A 125 -6.23 -12.92 -10.40
CA THR A 125 -5.97 -12.50 -11.78
C THR A 125 -4.70 -13.17 -12.29
N SER A 126 -4.80 -13.84 -13.43
CA SER A 126 -3.65 -14.42 -14.13
C SER A 126 -3.01 -13.38 -15.05
N LEU A 127 -1.72 -13.14 -14.87
CA LEU A 127 -0.88 -12.31 -15.73
C LEU A 127 0.19 -13.18 -16.40
N ASP A 128 -0.27 -14.10 -17.25
CA ASP A 128 0.62 -14.94 -18.05
C ASP A 128 1.30 -14.13 -19.17
N GLY A 129 2.58 -14.46 -19.43
CA GLY A 129 3.40 -13.72 -20.39
C GLY A 129 2.79 -13.64 -21.79
N ASP A 130 2.11 -14.68 -22.25
CA ASP A 130 1.51 -14.71 -23.59
C ASP A 130 0.20 -13.92 -23.64
N VAL A 131 -0.63 -14.03 -22.60
CA VAL A 131 -1.88 -13.26 -22.45
C VAL A 131 -1.57 -11.76 -22.37
N VAL A 132 -0.61 -11.38 -21.52
CA VAL A 132 -0.17 -9.98 -21.40
C VAL A 132 0.41 -9.48 -22.72
N ARG A 133 1.23 -10.29 -23.41
CA ARG A 133 1.75 -9.89 -24.73
C ARG A 133 0.64 -9.61 -25.73
N HIS A 134 -0.40 -10.44 -25.71
CA HIS A 134 -1.54 -10.26 -26.60
C HIS A 134 -2.34 -8.99 -26.27
N HIS A 135 -2.56 -8.65 -25.00
CA HIS A 135 -3.48 -7.56 -24.63
C HIS A 135 -2.80 -6.23 -24.30
N LEU A 136 -1.67 -6.27 -23.61
CA LEU A 136 -1.03 -5.11 -22.98
C LEU A 136 0.30 -4.72 -23.64
N SER A 137 0.89 -5.63 -24.42
CA SER A 137 2.21 -5.41 -25.05
C SER A 137 2.21 -5.61 -26.57
N LYS A 138 1.06 -5.39 -27.23
CA LYS A 138 1.01 -5.29 -28.69
C LYS A 138 1.99 -4.23 -29.18
N GLY A 139 2.76 -4.56 -30.20
CA GLY A 139 3.77 -3.68 -30.79
C GLY A 139 5.16 -3.75 -30.15
N LEU A 140 5.34 -4.40 -28.99
CA LEU A 140 6.68 -4.66 -28.46
C LEU A 140 7.33 -5.83 -29.21
N GLY A 141 8.59 -5.65 -29.59
CA GLY A 141 9.41 -6.71 -30.19
C GLY A 141 10.00 -7.67 -29.14
N PHE A 142 11.17 -8.21 -29.48
CA PHE A 142 11.94 -9.12 -28.62
C PHE A 142 13.30 -8.57 -28.21
N SER A 143 13.54 -7.28 -28.44
CA SER A 143 14.75 -6.61 -27.97
C SER A 143 14.84 -6.68 -26.45
N ARG A 144 16.03 -6.43 -25.90
CA ARG A 144 16.22 -6.37 -24.45
C ARG A 144 15.29 -5.33 -23.82
N ALA A 145 15.24 -4.12 -24.36
CA ALA A 145 14.40 -3.04 -23.86
C ALA A 145 12.90 -3.37 -23.94
N ASP A 146 12.45 -4.02 -25.02
CA ASP A 146 11.05 -4.46 -25.15
C ASP A 146 10.68 -5.52 -24.11
N ARG A 147 11.60 -6.46 -23.84
CA ARG A 147 11.40 -7.48 -22.80
C ARG A 147 11.32 -6.85 -21.42
N GLU A 148 12.24 -5.94 -21.10
CA GLU A 148 12.25 -5.21 -19.81
C GLU A 148 10.95 -4.41 -19.66
N THR A 149 10.52 -3.68 -20.70
CA THR A 149 9.26 -2.93 -20.71
C THR A 149 8.04 -3.82 -20.49
N ASN A 150 7.99 -4.98 -21.15
CA ASN A 150 6.91 -5.95 -20.94
C ASN A 150 6.82 -6.42 -19.48
N ILE A 151 7.96 -6.70 -18.84
CA ILE A 151 7.99 -7.12 -17.43
C ILE A 151 7.54 -5.99 -16.50
N LEU A 152 7.97 -4.76 -16.75
CA LEU A 152 7.55 -3.61 -15.97
C LEU A 152 6.04 -3.34 -16.09
N ARG A 153 5.46 -3.53 -17.29
CA ARG A 153 3.99 -3.46 -17.48
C ARG A 153 3.25 -4.51 -16.65
N ILE A 154 3.74 -5.75 -16.66
CA ILE A 154 3.19 -6.82 -15.81
C ILE A 154 3.27 -6.42 -14.34
N GLY A 155 4.45 -5.93 -13.91
CA GLY A 155 4.67 -5.48 -12.53
C GLY A 155 3.73 -4.35 -12.11
N PHE A 156 3.53 -3.34 -12.95
CA PHE A 156 2.59 -2.26 -12.70
C PHE A 156 1.16 -2.78 -12.51
N VAL A 157 0.64 -3.59 -13.44
CA VAL A 157 -0.71 -4.15 -13.32
C VAL A 157 -0.84 -5.05 -12.09
N ALA A 158 0.17 -5.86 -11.79
CA ALA A 158 0.19 -6.71 -10.60
C ALA A 158 0.16 -5.88 -9.30
N ALA A 159 0.93 -4.79 -9.23
CA ALA A 159 0.95 -3.87 -8.09
C ALA A 159 -0.42 -3.21 -7.90
N GLU A 160 -1.08 -2.79 -8.97
CA GLU A 160 -2.43 -2.22 -8.92
C GLU A 160 -3.48 -3.22 -8.45
N ILE A 161 -3.38 -4.50 -8.85
CA ILE A 161 -4.27 -5.56 -8.36
C ILE A 161 -4.04 -5.79 -6.86
N SER A 162 -2.77 -5.87 -6.44
CA SER A 162 -2.39 -6.07 -5.03
C SER A 162 -2.88 -4.92 -4.15
N ARG A 163 -2.72 -3.67 -4.60
CA ARG A 163 -3.19 -2.48 -3.86
C ARG A 163 -4.68 -2.53 -3.52
N HIS A 164 -5.48 -3.18 -4.36
CA HIS A 164 -6.92 -3.32 -4.15
C HIS A 164 -7.32 -4.65 -3.48
N GLY A 165 -6.38 -5.32 -2.79
CA GLY A 165 -6.63 -6.57 -2.06
C GLY A 165 -6.66 -7.83 -2.93
N GLY A 166 -6.39 -7.70 -4.23
CA GLY A 166 -6.42 -8.82 -5.17
C GLY A 166 -5.16 -9.69 -5.12
N LEU A 167 -5.28 -10.93 -5.58
CA LEU A 167 -4.15 -11.80 -5.84
C LEU A 167 -3.78 -11.75 -7.34
N ALA A 168 -2.56 -11.30 -7.64
CA ALA A 168 -1.99 -11.38 -8.99
C ALA A 168 -1.02 -12.56 -9.09
N VAL A 169 -1.23 -13.44 -10.07
CA VAL A 169 -0.31 -14.56 -10.36
C VAL A 169 0.33 -14.33 -11.73
N CYS A 170 1.62 -14.01 -11.72
CA CYS A 170 2.41 -13.67 -12.90
C CYS A 170 3.32 -14.84 -13.31
N SER A 171 3.39 -15.17 -14.59
CA SER A 171 4.27 -16.22 -15.12
C SER A 171 5.15 -15.82 -16.33
N PRO A 172 5.75 -14.61 -16.39
CA PRO A 172 6.51 -14.19 -17.55
C PRO A 172 7.92 -14.81 -17.61
N ILE A 173 8.60 -14.59 -18.73
CA ILE A 173 10.05 -14.78 -18.85
C ILE A 173 10.73 -13.47 -18.44
N ALA A 174 11.22 -13.39 -17.19
CA ALA A 174 11.88 -12.20 -16.64
C ALA A 174 13.36 -12.48 -16.33
N PRO A 175 14.26 -12.45 -17.34
CA PRO A 175 15.63 -12.93 -17.20
C PRO A 175 16.53 -11.97 -16.40
N PHE A 176 16.25 -10.68 -16.43
CA PHE A 176 17.09 -9.66 -15.81
C PHE A 176 16.71 -9.41 -14.35
N GLU A 177 17.67 -9.59 -13.43
CA GLU A 177 17.48 -9.35 -11.99
C GLU A 177 17.07 -7.91 -11.70
N SER A 178 17.72 -6.94 -12.34
CA SER A 178 17.39 -5.52 -12.16
C SER A 178 15.93 -5.21 -12.44
N THR A 179 15.33 -5.82 -13.46
CA THR A 179 13.92 -5.64 -13.78
C THR A 179 13.01 -6.34 -12.76
N ARG A 180 13.39 -7.52 -12.25
CA ARG A 180 12.64 -8.20 -11.17
C ARG A 180 12.63 -7.37 -9.89
N GLN A 181 13.76 -6.77 -9.55
CA GLN A 181 13.88 -5.88 -8.40
C GLN A 181 13.00 -4.63 -8.55
N GLN A 182 12.97 -4.02 -9.74
CA GLN A 182 12.06 -2.90 -10.02
C GLN A 182 10.58 -3.29 -9.87
N VAL A 183 10.19 -4.50 -10.32
CA VAL A 183 8.82 -4.99 -10.11
C VAL A 183 8.53 -5.19 -8.63
N ARG A 184 9.45 -5.77 -7.86
CA ARG A 184 9.32 -5.92 -6.40
C ARG A 184 9.09 -4.56 -5.74
N GLU A 185 9.90 -3.57 -6.06
CA GLU A 185 9.78 -2.22 -5.50
C GLU A 185 8.47 -1.52 -5.91
N LEU A 186 7.96 -1.78 -7.12
CA LEU A 186 6.66 -1.26 -7.56
C LEU A 186 5.54 -1.83 -6.71
N VAL A 187 5.57 -3.13 -6.43
CA VAL A 187 4.58 -3.80 -5.59
C VAL A 187 4.67 -3.30 -4.14
N GLU A 188 5.87 -3.27 -3.56
CA GLU A 188 6.09 -2.79 -2.18
C GLU A 188 5.68 -1.33 -1.98
N ARG A 189 5.82 -0.48 -3.01
CA ARG A 189 5.35 0.91 -2.97
C ARG A 189 3.85 1.07 -3.12
N ALA A 190 3.17 0.13 -3.77
CA ALA A 190 1.73 0.20 -3.99
C ALA A 190 0.91 -0.10 -2.73
N GLY A 191 1.50 -0.82 -1.77
CA GLY A 191 0.86 -1.26 -0.52
C GLY A 191 0.77 -2.77 -0.44
#